data_AF-A0A973D8P5-F1
#
_entry.id   AF-A0A973D8P5-F1
#
_cell.length_a   1.000
_cell.length_b   1.000
_cell.length_c   1.000
_cell.angle_alpha   90.00
_cell.angle_beta   90.00
_cell.angle_gamma   90.00
#
_symmetry.space_group_name_H-M   'P 1'
#
loop_
_entity.id
_entity.type
_entity.pdbx_description
1 polymer ?
#
loop_
_entity_poly.entity_id
_entity_poly.type
_entity_poly.pdbx_seq_one_letter_code
_entity_poly.pdbx_strand_id
1 'polypeptide(L)'
;MRGYYSPLATSDRLRVLLLVAFFALTPIFAGAIEFDLLSGRVTGHFDTTATIGIAWRVSDRDQSIIGANNGGTGFSLNGDDGNLNFDNGDIFSTNFKI
;
A
#
# COMPACT_ATOMS: atom_id res chain seq x y z
N MET A 1 -13.32 54.54 30.57
CA MET A 1 -11.99 53.91 30.75
C MET A 1 -11.46 53.56 29.37
N ARG A 2 -10.56 54.39 28.80
CA ARG A 2 -9.99 54.19 27.46
C ARG A 2 -8.66 53.45 27.63
N GLY A 3 -8.55 52.26 27.03
CA GLY A 3 -7.33 51.46 27.08
C GLY A 3 -6.15 52.24 26.49
N TYR A 4 -5.09 52.39 27.28
CA TYR A 4 -3.80 52.89 26.78
C TYR A 4 -3.19 51.78 25.92
N TYR A 5 -3.25 51.94 24.60
CA TYR A 5 -2.46 51.11 23.69
C TYR A 5 -0.99 51.52 23.85
N SER A 6 -0.11 50.57 24.20
CA SER A 6 1.32 50.84 24.27
C SER A 6 1.85 51.03 22.83
N PRO A 7 2.55 52.15 22.53
CA PRO A 7 3.07 52.42 21.19
C PRO A 7 4.10 51.36 20.74
N LEU A 8 4.77 50.70 21.69
CA LEU A 8 5.69 49.59 21.47
C LEU A 8 5.00 48.36 20.86
N ALA A 9 3.80 48.02 21.32
CA ALA A 9 3.04 46.89 20.77
C ALA A 9 2.59 47.14 19.32
N THR A 10 2.43 48.41 18.93
CA THR A 10 2.03 48.79 17.57
C THR A 10 3.22 48.71 16.61
N SER A 11 4.41 49.16 17.02
CA SER A 11 5.64 49.03 16.22
C SER A 11 6.05 47.57 16.02
N ASP A 12 5.86 46.72 17.03
CA ASP A 12 6.20 45.30 16.92
C ASP A 12 5.24 44.55 16.00
N ARG A 13 3.94 44.86 16.06
CA ARG A 13 2.95 44.36 15.10
C ARG A 13 3.26 44.78 13.67
N LEU A 14 3.68 46.04 13.48
CA LEU A 14 4.04 46.56 12.17
C LEU A 14 5.30 45.87 11.63
N ARG A 15 6.29 45.61 12.48
CA ARG A 15 7.49 44.85 12.13
C ARG A 15 7.17 43.41 11.76
N VAL A 16 6.31 42.73 12.53
CA VAL A 16 5.87 41.37 12.22
C VAL A 16 5.11 41.34 10.89
N LEU A 17 4.21 42.31 10.64
CA LEU A 17 3.50 42.42 9.38
C LEU A 17 4.46 42.64 8.19
N LEU A 18 5.46 43.50 8.35
CA LEU A 18 6.47 43.72 7.31
C LEU A 18 7.33 42.48 7.06
N LEU A 19 7.66 41.72 8.11
CA LEU A 19 8.43 40.48 8.00
C LEU A 19 7.63 39.39 7.28
N VAL A 20 6.35 39.24 7.63
CA VAL A 20 5.43 38.31 6.95
C VAL A 20 5.23 38.71 5.50
N ALA A 21 5.03 40.00 5.23
CA ALA A 21 4.91 40.51 3.85
C ALA A 21 6.19 40.24 3.04
N PHE A 22 7.37 40.43 3.64
CA PHE A 22 8.64 40.13 3.00
C PHE A 22 8.75 38.65 2.60
N PHE A 23 8.45 37.72 3.52
CA PHE A 23 8.50 36.28 3.21
C PHE A 23 7.37 35.80 2.28
N ALA A 24 6.20 36.45 2.28
CA ALA A 24 5.11 36.12 1.36
C ALA A 24 5.37 36.59 -0.09
N LEU A 25 6.18 37.64 -0.26
CA LEU A 25 6.49 38.24 -1.56
C LEU A 25 7.81 37.75 -2.15
N THR A 26 8.62 37.00 -1.40
CA THR A 26 9.82 36.38 -1.96
C THR A 26 9.44 35.24 -2.91
N PRO A 27 9.87 35.26 -4.18
CA PRO A 27 9.62 34.14 -5.08
C PRO A 27 10.32 32.91 -4.52
N ILE A 28 9.54 31.86 -4.26
CA ILE A 28 10.08 30.53 -4.00
C ILE A 28 10.69 30.08 -5.31
N PHE A 29 12.02 29.96 -5.37
CA PHE A 29 12.71 29.39 -6.53
C PHE A 29 12.32 27.91 -6.65
N ALA A 30 11.27 27.63 -7.42
CA ALA A 30 10.94 26.29 -7.88
C ALA A 30 11.78 26.01 -9.13
N GLY A 31 13.00 25.51 -8.92
CA GLY A 31 13.84 25.04 -10.01
C GLY A 31 13.32 23.70 -10.53
N ALA A 32 12.81 23.66 -11.76
CA ALA A 32 12.63 22.42 -12.49
C ALA A 32 13.94 22.07 -13.20
N ILE A 33 14.40 20.84 -13.04
CA ILE A 33 15.54 20.32 -13.79
C ILE A 33 14.99 19.85 -15.15
N GLU A 34 15.50 20.43 -16.23
CA GLU A 34 15.19 20.00 -17.61
C GLU A 34 16.02 18.76 -17.93
N PHE A 35 15.37 17.65 -18.27
CA PHE A 35 16.07 16.43 -18.66
C PHE A 35 16.20 16.37 -20.18
N ASP A 36 17.39 16.72 -20.70
CA ASP A 36 17.80 16.40 -22.06
C ASP A 36 18.43 15.00 -22.07
N LEU A 37 17.58 14.00 -22.21
CA LEU A 37 18.02 12.63 -22.34
C LEU A 37 18.49 12.43 -23.80
N LEU A 38 19.74 12.09 -24.09
CA LEU A 38 20.22 11.84 -25.47
C LEU A 38 19.76 12.85 -26.57
N SER A 39 20.10 14.14 -26.45
CA SER A 39 19.86 15.12 -27.53
C SER A 39 18.37 15.34 -27.87
N GLY A 40 17.50 15.37 -26.86
CA GLY A 40 16.08 15.70 -26.90
C GLY A 40 15.14 14.52 -26.61
N ARG A 41 15.65 13.41 -26.06
CA ARG A 41 14.99 12.10 -25.99
C ARG A 41 15.22 11.27 -24.72
N VAL A 42 14.17 11.23 -23.90
CA VAL A 42 14.05 10.36 -22.71
C VAL A 42 14.32 8.90 -23.01
N THR A 43 15.45 8.36 -22.52
CA THR A 43 15.74 6.92 -22.53
C THR A 43 15.69 6.37 -21.11
N GLY A 44 14.88 5.33 -20.90
CA GLY A 44 14.82 4.57 -19.66
C GLY A 44 14.47 3.11 -19.97
N HIS A 45 14.87 2.21 -19.09
CA HIS A 45 14.56 0.79 -19.18
C HIS A 45 13.65 0.41 -18.02
N PHE A 46 12.58 -0.31 -18.31
CA PHE A 46 11.69 -0.87 -17.31
C PHE A 46 11.74 -2.39 -17.42
N ASP A 47 12.56 -3.00 -16.58
CA ASP A 47 12.70 -4.44 -16.49
C ASP A 47 11.75 -4.97 -15.43
N THR A 48 11.00 -6.03 -15.76
CA THR A 48 9.99 -6.59 -14.86
C THR A 48 9.95 -8.10 -15.01
N THR A 49 9.75 -8.79 -13.90
CA THR A 49 9.59 -10.24 -13.85
C THR A 49 8.18 -10.59 -13.43
N ALA A 50 7.38 -11.04 -14.40
CA ALA A 50 6.08 -11.61 -14.11
C ALA A 50 6.22 -13.08 -13.68
N THR A 51 5.45 -13.51 -12.68
CA THR A 51 5.37 -14.91 -12.23
C THR A 51 3.92 -15.36 -12.13
N ILE A 52 3.62 -16.54 -12.68
CA ILE A 52 2.34 -17.25 -12.55
C ILE A 52 2.56 -18.53 -11.74
N GLY A 53 1.64 -18.81 -10.81
CA GLY A 53 1.58 -20.07 -10.09
C GLY A 53 0.14 -20.61 -10.01
N ILE A 54 0.01 -21.93 -10.03
CA ILE A 54 -1.25 -22.65 -9.88
C ILE A 54 -0.97 -23.82 -8.93
N ALA A 55 -1.86 -24.04 -7.96
CA ALA A 55 -1.84 -25.22 -7.11
C ALA A 55 -3.18 -25.95 -7.20
N TRP A 56 -3.10 -27.27 -7.38
CA TRP A 56 -4.25 -28.16 -7.42
C TRP A 56 -4.01 -29.43 -6.60
N ARG A 57 -5.09 -30.10 -6.22
CA ARG A 57 -5.04 -31.35 -5.47
C ARG A 57 -4.82 -32.53 -6.42
N VAL A 58 -3.88 -33.41 -6.11
CA VAL A 58 -3.50 -34.56 -6.95
C VAL A 58 -3.92 -35.93 -6.41
N SER A 59 -4.41 -35.97 -5.17
CA SER A 59 -4.74 -37.20 -4.46
C SER A 59 -6.10 -37.07 -3.80
N ASP A 60 -6.76 -38.20 -3.57
CA ASP A 60 -8.03 -38.21 -2.84
C ASP A 60 -7.84 -37.81 -1.37
N ARG A 61 -8.95 -37.58 -0.68
CA ARG A 61 -8.96 -37.28 0.75
C ARG A 61 -8.71 -38.55 1.55
N ASP A 62 -7.84 -38.48 2.54
CA ASP A 62 -7.74 -39.53 3.55
C ASP A 62 -9.02 -39.53 4.39
N GLN A 63 -9.73 -40.65 4.40
CA GLN A 63 -11.00 -40.78 5.12
C GLN A 63 -10.79 -40.85 6.63
N SER A 64 -9.61 -41.25 7.09
CA SER A 64 -9.32 -41.41 8.52
C SER A 64 -9.23 -40.09 9.29
N ILE A 65 -8.96 -38.98 8.58
CA ILE A 65 -8.93 -37.62 9.14
C ILE A 65 -10.29 -36.91 9.05
N ILE A 66 -11.23 -37.45 8.27
CA ILE A 66 -12.59 -36.91 8.14
C ILE A 66 -13.48 -37.57 9.19
N GLY A 67 -14.16 -36.79 10.02
CA GLY A 67 -15.05 -37.33 11.05
C GLY A 67 -16.23 -38.13 10.46
N ALA A 68 -16.67 -39.16 11.17
CA ALA A 68 -17.71 -40.09 10.71
C ALA A 68 -19.04 -39.40 10.34
N ASN A 69 -19.42 -38.33 11.07
CA ASN A 69 -20.63 -37.57 10.74
C ASN A 69 -20.50 -36.71 9.47
N ASN A 70 -19.27 -36.51 8.97
CA ASN A 70 -18.98 -35.79 7.72
C ASN A 70 -18.70 -36.74 6.54
N GLY A 71 -18.92 -38.06 6.70
CA GLY A 71 -18.78 -39.07 5.65
C GLY A 71 -17.44 -39.81 5.63
N GLY A 72 -16.54 -39.55 6.58
CA GLY A 72 -15.26 -40.26 6.73
C GLY A 72 -15.30 -41.41 7.72
N THR A 73 -14.12 -41.81 8.20
CA THR A 73 -13.92 -42.90 9.18
C THR A 73 -13.30 -42.44 10.51
N GLY A 74 -13.03 -41.14 10.65
CA GLY A 74 -12.50 -40.55 11.87
C GLY A 74 -13.51 -40.50 13.02
N PHE A 75 -13.05 -40.76 14.25
CA PHE A 75 -13.93 -40.80 15.44
C PHE A 75 -14.45 -39.42 15.87
N SER A 76 -13.65 -38.36 15.68
CA SER A 76 -13.95 -37.01 16.15
C SER A 76 -14.14 -36.05 14.99
N LEU A 77 -15.07 -35.10 15.14
CA LEU A 77 -15.23 -33.98 14.21
C LEU A 77 -14.21 -32.86 14.46
N ASN A 78 -13.57 -32.84 15.64
CA ASN A 78 -12.58 -31.80 15.99
C ASN A 78 -11.24 -31.99 15.25
N GLY A 79 -11.05 -33.10 14.55
CA GLY A 79 -9.86 -33.39 13.75
C GLY A 79 -9.98 -32.99 12.28
N ASP A 80 -11.13 -32.44 11.86
CA ASP A 80 -11.32 -31.96 10.49
C ASP A 80 -10.46 -30.71 10.25
N ASP A 81 -9.59 -30.77 9.26
CA ASP A 81 -8.61 -29.74 8.89
C ASP A 81 -9.08 -28.89 7.68
N GLY A 82 -10.35 -29.05 7.28
CA GLY A 82 -10.92 -28.35 6.12
C GLY A 82 -10.60 -29.03 4.78
N ASN A 83 -10.03 -30.24 4.81
CA ASN A 83 -9.75 -31.06 3.63
C ASN A 83 -11.01 -31.38 2.81
N LEU A 84 -12.20 -31.36 3.43
CA LEU A 84 -13.49 -31.53 2.75
C LEU A 84 -13.80 -30.45 1.70
N ASN A 85 -13.17 -29.28 1.77
CA ASN A 85 -13.47 -28.18 0.85
C ASN A 85 -12.95 -28.37 -0.58
N PHE A 86 -12.09 -29.37 -0.84
CA PHE A 86 -11.44 -29.57 -2.14
C PHE A 86 -11.39 -31.04 -2.53
N ASP A 87 -11.95 -31.37 -3.70
CA ASP A 87 -11.89 -32.68 -4.33
C ASP A 87 -10.55 -32.90 -5.06
N ASN A 88 -10.26 -34.16 -5.41
CA ASN A 88 -9.11 -34.47 -6.26
C ASN A 88 -9.29 -33.83 -7.64
N GLY A 89 -8.28 -33.11 -8.10
CA GLY A 89 -8.32 -32.30 -9.32
C GLY A 89 -8.69 -30.83 -9.09
N ASP A 90 -9.18 -30.45 -7.91
CA ASP A 90 -9.56 -29.08 -7.65
C ASP A 90 -8.34 -28.15 -7.61
N ILE A 91 -8.45 -27.02 -8.31
CA ILE A 91 -7.52 -25.89 -8.20
C ILE A 91 -7.95 -25.07 -6.98
N PHE A 92 -7.06 -24.97 -5.98
CA PHE A 92 -7.34 -24.22 -4.75
C PHE A 92 -6.54 -22.91 -4.66
N SER A 93 -5.54 -22.72 -5.54
CA SER A 93 -4.77 -21.47 -5.59
C SER A 93 -4.35 -21.12 -7.00
N THR A 94 -4.52 -19.84 -7.35
CA THR A 94 -4.00 -19.23 -8.58
C THR A 94 -3.38 -17.88 -8.20
N ASN A 95 -2.13 -17.66 -8.58
CA ASN A 95 -1.40 -16.45 -8.21
C ASN A 95 -0.69 -15.83 -9.41
N PHE A 96 -0.76 -14.51 -9.49
CA PHE A 96 -0.06 -13.69 -10.46
C PHE A 96 0.71 -12.60 -9.72
N LYS A 97 1.99 -12.43 -10.06
CA LYS A 97 2.86 -11.37 -9.51
C LYS A 97 3.58 -10.68 -10.65
N ILE A 98 3.69 -9.36 -10.55
CA ILE A 98 4.49 -8.48 -11.41
C ILE A 98 5.30 -7.52 -10.55
#